data_AF-A0A645H187-F1
#
_entry.id   AF-A0A645H187-F1
#
_cell.length_a   1.000
_cell.length_b   1.000
_cell.length_c   1.000
_cell.angle_alpha   90.00
_cell.angle_beta   90.00
_cell.angle_gamma   90.00
#
_symmetry.space_group_name_H-M   'P 1'
#
loop_
_entity.id
_entity.type
_entity.pdbx_description
1 polymer ?
#
loop_
_entity_poly.entity_id
_entity_poly.type
_entity_poly.pdbx_seq_one_letter_code
_entity_poly.pdbx_strand_id
1 'polypeptide(L)' 'MEGGEAGGVFAIRPKVVLEIAFEEIQKSPNYDSGFALRFPRFIRIRDDKDPEEADTIQRIGRVYSQQLKRL' A
#
# COMPACT_ATOMS: atom_id res chain seq x y z
N MET A 1 -11.07 -33.47 0.63
CA MET A 1 -9.76 -32.99 1.11
C MET A 1 -9.99 -31.58 1.60
N GLU A 2 -9.80 -31.39 2.90
CA GLU A 2 -10.15 -30.17 3.64
C GLU A 2 -9.45 -28.93 3.06
N GLY A 3 -10.23 -27.90 2.74
CA GLY A 3 -9.73 -26.58 2.39
C GLY A 3 -9.24 -25.88 3.64
N GLY A 4 -8.01 -26.20 4.07
CA GLY A 4 -7.33 -25.45 5.11
C GLY A 4 -6.96 -24.07 4.58
N GLU A 5 -7.53 -23.02 5.18
CA GLU A 5 -7.09 -21.64 4.96
C GLU A 5 -5.64 -21.52 5.44
N ALA A 6 -4.68 -21.65 4.52
CA ALA A 6 -3.27 -21.44 4.81
C ALA A 6 -3.02 -19.94 5.02
N GLY A 7 -3.36 -19.44 6.21
CA GLY A 7 -2.90 -18.14 6.68
C GLY A 7 -1.38 -18.16 6.82
N GLY A 8 -0.69 -17.30 6.08
CA GLY A 8 0.77 -17.23 6.08
C GLY A 8 1.28 -16.02 5.31
N VAL A 9 2.51 -15.61 5.61
CA VAL A 9 3.22 -14.56 4.87
C VAL A 9 4.08 -15.24 3.82
N PHE A 10 3.85 -14.92 2.55
CA PHE A 10 4.58 -15.49 1.42
C PHE A 10 5.26 -14.38 0.62
N ALA A 11 6.54 -14.56 0.31
CA ALA A 11 7.24 -13.67 -0.60
C ALA A 11 6.82 -13.99 -2.04
N ILE A 12 6.29 -12.98 -2.75
CA ILE A 12 5.84 -13.10 -4.14
C ILE A 12 6.61 -12.14 -5.04
N ARG A 13 6.71 -12.48 -6.33
CA ARG A 13 7.24 -11.55 -7.33
C ARG A 13 6.21 -10.44 -7.60
N PRO A 14 6.58 -9.16 -7.55
CA PRO A 14 5.65 -8.06 -7.82
C PRO A 14 5.24 -8.09 -9.29
N LYS A 15 3.92 -8.15 -9.54
CA LYS A 15 3.34 -8.21 -10.88
C LYS A 15 2.00 -7.47 -11.01
N VAL A 16 1.31 -7.26 -9.91
CA VAL A 16 -0.05 -6.72 -9.90
C VAL A 16 -0.04 -5.42 -9.11
N VAL A 17 -0.62 -4.36 -9.70
CA VAL A 17 -0.82 -3.08 -9.04
C VAL A 17 -2.24 -3.03 -8.49
N LEU A 18 -2.39 -2.60 -7.24
CA LEU A 18 -3.68 -2.46 -6.57
C LEU A 18 -3.97 -0.98 -6.30
N GLU A 19 -5.21 -0.57 -6.52
CA GLU A 19 -5.70 0.73 -6.10
C GLU A 19 -6.26 0.61 -4.68
N ILE A 20 -5.66 1.36 -3.75
CA ILE A 20 -5.99 1.34 -2.32
C ILE A 20 -6.45 2.72 -1.90
N ALA A 21 -7.66 2.82 -1.35
CA ALA A 21 -8.11 4.00 -0.63
C ALA A 21 -7.67 3.93 0.84
N PHE A 22 -7.43 5.08 1.47
CA PHE A 22 -7.01 5.18 2.85
C PHE A 22 -7.49 6.50 3.45
N GLU A 23 -7.57 6.57 4.78
CA GLU A 23 -8.00 7.80 5.48
C GLU A 23 -6.81 8.75 5.73
N GLU A 24 -5.66 8.19 6.10
CA GLU A 24 -4.47 8.95 6.48
C GLU A 24 -3.19 8.14 6.20
N ILE A 25 -2.06 8.84 6.05
CA ILE A 25 -0.72 8.25 6.06
C ILE A 25 -0.05 8.56 7.40
N GLN A 26 0.53 7.55 8.05
CA GLN A 26 1.24 7.67 9.32
C GLN A 26 2.71 7.30 9.14
N LYS A 27 3.61 7.92 9.93
CA LYS A 27 4.99 7.42 10.05
C LYS A 27 5.00 6.13 10.87
N SER A 28 5.76 5.14 10.40
CA SER A 28 5.90 3.87 11.11
C SER A 28 7.34 3.36 11.00
N PRO A 29 7.99 3.01 12.13
CA PRO A 29 9.30 2.37 12.10
C PRO A 29 9.24 0.87 11.73
N ASN A 30 8.04 0.28 11.68
CA ASN A 30 7.85 -1.16 11.46
C ASN A 30 7.87 -1.57 9.98
N TYR A 31 7.94 -0.59 9.06
CA TYR A 31 7.96 -0.84 7.62
C TYR A 31 9.17 -0.15 7.01
N ASP A 32 9.84 -0.83 6.07
CA ASP A 32 11.01 -0.28 5.36
C ASP A 32 10.67 1.01 4.58
N SER A 33 9.40 1.20 4.22
CA SER A 33 8.91 2.43 3.59
C SER A 33 8.93 3.65 4.53
N GLY A 34 8.99 3.43 5.85
CA GLY A 34 8.83 4.46 6.88
C GLY A 34 7.39 4.95 7.07
N PHE A 35 6.42 4.40 6.34
CA PHE A 35 5.02 4.84 6.33
C PHE A 35 4.03 3.68 6.45
N ALA A 36 2.86 3.96 7.02
CA ALA A 36 1.71 3.05 7.07
C ALA A 36 0.44 3.77 6.59
N LEU A 37 -0.42 3.05 5.89
CA LEU A 37 -1.75 3.54 5.50
C LEU A 37 -2.75 3.23 6.62
N ARG A 38 -3.54 4.22 7.02
CA ARG A 38 -4.61 4.05 8.01
C ARG A 38 -5.92 3.67 7.34
N PHE A 39 -6.52 2.58 7.83
CA PHE A 39 -7.75 1.97 7.30
C PHE A 39 -7.71 1.77 5.77
N PRO A 40 -6.70 1.04 5.24
CA PRO A 40 -6.60 0.79 3.81
C PRO A 40 -7.78 -0.07 3.32
N ARG A 41 -8.34 0.30 2.18
CA ARG A 41 -9.46 -0.39 1.53
C ARG A 41 -9.09 -0.68 0.09
N PHE A 42 -9.20 -1.95 -0.30
CA PHE A 42 -9.06 -2.36 -1.69
C PHE A 42 -10.19 -1.74 -2.52
N ILE A 43 -9.82 -1.12 -3.64
CA ILE A 43 -10.77 -0.56 -4.60
C ILE A 43 -10.84 -1.46 -5.83
N ARG A 44 -9.70 -1.68 -6.49
CA ARG A 44 -9.61 -2.50 -7.71
C ARG A 44 -8.18 -2.94 -8.00
N ILE A 45 -8.06 -3.93 -8.89
CA ILE A 45 -6.80 -4.23 -9.57
C ILE A 45 -6.61 -3.19 -10.68
N ARG A 46 -5.36 -2.76 -10.90
CA ARG A 46 -4.95 -1.85 -11.99
C ARG A 46 -4.25 -2.67 -13.06
N ASP A 47 -5.03 -3.41 -13.83
CA ASP A 47 -4.58 -4.12 -15.04
C ASP A 47 -4.10 -3.17 -16.14
N ASP A 48 -4.40 -1.86 -16.02
CA ASP A 48 -3.89 -0.78 -16.86
C ASP A 48 -2.47 -0.30 -16.50
N LYS A 49 -1.84 -0.86 -15.45
CA LYS A 49 -0.54 -0.41 -14.94
C LYS A 49 0.46 -1.54 -14.77
N ASP A 50 1.70 -1.25 -15.14
CA ASP A 50 2.85 -2.10 -14.80
C ASP A 50 3.32 -1.86 -13.36
N PRO A 51 4.00 -2.84 -12.71
CA PRO A 51 4.52 -2.69 -11.34
C PRO A 51 5.40 -1.46 -11.13
N GLU A 52 6.11 -1.01 -12.16
CA GLU A 52 6.99 0.17 -12.12
C GLU A 52 6.21 1.49 -12.06
N GLU A 53 4.92 1.47 -12.41
CA GLU A 53 4.03 2.63 -12.39
C GLU A 53 3.23 2.77 -11.08
N ALA A 54 3.50 1.88 -10.12
CA ALA A 54 2.99 2.00 -8.77
C ALA A 54 3.51 3.27 -8.10
N ASP A 55 2.76 3.78 -7.13
CA ASP A 55 3.15 4.97 -6.39
C ASP A 55 4.46 4.72 -5.61
N THR A 56 5.38 5.70 -5.68
CA THR A 56 6.70 5.60 -5.04
C THR A 56 6.69 6.10 -3.59
N ILE A 57 7.66 5.68 -2.79
CA ILE A 57 7.86 6.17 -1.42
C ILE A 57 8.01 7.71 -1.39
N GLN A 58 8.65 8.29 -2.41
CA GLN A 58 8.78 9.75 -2.53
C GLN A 58 7.42 10.43 -2.69
N ARG A 59 6.50 9.85 -3.49
CA ARG A 59 5.14 10.35 -3.66
C ARG A 59 4.36 10.24 -2.35
N ILE A 60 4.47 9.12 -1.64
CA ILE A 60 3.87 8.91 -0.31
C ILE A 60 4.34 9.99 0.68
N GLY A 61 5.65 10.28 0.73
CA GLY A 61 6.20 11.34 1.58
C GLY A 61 5.65 12.74 1.25
N ARG A 62 5.37 13.03 -0.03
CA ARG A 62 4.71 14.28 -0.44
C ARG A 62 3.25 14.34 0.03
N VAL A 63 2.49 13.26 -0.14
CA VAL A 63 1.09 13.18 0.33
C VAL A 63 1.02 13.35 1.84
N TYR A 64 1.89 12.66 2.59
CA TYR A 64 2.00 12.82 4.04
C TYR A 64 2.30 14.27 4.44
N SER A 65 3.25 14.92 3.76
CA SER A 65 3.60 16.32 4.03
C SER A 65 2.44 17.27 3.74
N GLN A 66 1.63 17.00 2.72
CA GLN A 66 0.44 17.78 2.40
C GLN A 66 -0.68 17.57 3.43
N GLN A 67 -0.84 16.36 3.95
CA GLN A 67 -1.78 16.05 5.03
C GLN A 67 -1.46 16.88 6.28
N LEU A 68 -0.19 16.97 6.68
CA LEU A 68 0.22 17.77 7.84
C LEU A 68 -0.07 19.27 7.69
N LYS A 69 -0.08 19.81 6.46
CA LYS A 69 -0.40 21.22 6.20
C LYS A 69 -1.90 21.52 6.26
N ARG A 70 -2.75 20.49 6.28
CA ARG A 70 -4.22 20.61 6.34
C ARG A 70 -4.77 20.51 7.76
N LEU A 71 -3.90 20.18 8.72
CA LEU A 71 -4.17 20.21 10.16
C LEU A 71 -3.81 21.60 10.70
#